data_AF-A0AAU3VAZ0-F1
#
_entry.id   AF-A0AAU3VAZ0-F1
#
_cell.length_a   1.000
_cell.length_b   1.000
_cell.length_c   1.000
_cell.angle_alpha   90.00
_cell.angle_beta   90.00
_cell.angle_gamma   90.00
#
_symmetry.space_group_name_H-M   'P 1'
#
loop_
_entity.id
_entity.type
_entity.pdbx_description
1 polymer ?
#
loop_
_entity_poly.entity_id
_entity_poly.type
_entity_poly.pdbx_seq_one_letter_code
_entity_poly.pdbx_strand_id
1 'polypeptide(L)'
;MTQGPRPNALRRLGRQSSDTGIHQDTAGVPGTGEAGDRFGSAIDAGDVNGDGYADVAVGTPSEDLGKAKEAGAVTILFGSASGLSGKGAAAYSQDTAGVPGTSEWSDSFGLTVRLVDLTKDGKAELITGVGYENGYGAVTILRGTASGLTATNAKSFTARDVSLMGDANFGWAFGR
;
A
#
# COMPACT_ATOMS: atom_id res chain seq x y z
N MET A 1 25.06 31.10 -50.09
CA MET A 1 25.08 31.19 -48.61
C MET A 1 23.92 30.37 -48.07
N THR A 2 24.18 29.15 -47.64
CA THR A 2 23.20 28.28 -46.99
C THR A 2 23.86 27.75 -45.71
N GLN A 3 23.35 28.21 -44.57
CA GLN A 3 23.86 27.86 -43.25
C GLN A 3 23.56 26.39 -42.97
N GLY A 4 24.59 25.62 -42.61
CA GLY A 4 24.41 24.25 -42.10
C GLY A 4 23.66 24.23 -40.76
N PRO A 5 23.13 23.06 -40.34
CA PRO A 5 22.37 22.96 -39.10
C PRO A 5 23.25 23.28 -37.89
N ARG A 6 22.78 24.21 -37.05
CA ARG A 6 23.41 24.55 -35.77
C ARG A 6 23.16 23.42 -34.76
N PRO A 7 24.19 22.93 -34.05
CA PRO A 7 24.01 21.96 -32.98
C PRO A 7 23.31 22.63 -31.79
N ASN A 8 22.14 22.13 -31.41
CA ASN A 8 21.46 22.56 -30.18
C ASN A 8 22.12 21.86 -28.98
N ALA A 9 23.12 22.54 -28.42
CA ALA A 9 23.60 22.30 -27.08
C ALA A 9 22.53 22.76 -26.06
N LEU A 10 21.84 21.81 -25.44
CA LEU A 10 21.29 22.00 -24.09
C LEU A 10 21.79 20.88 -23.18
N ARG A 11 23.05 21.05 -22.77
CA ARG A 11 23.59 20.45 -21.56
C ARG A 11 22.84 21.06 -20.36
N ARG A 12 21.73 20.47 -19.94
CA ARG A 12 21.19 20.70 -18.60
C ARG A 12 21.89 19.75 -17.61
N LEU A 13 22.99 20.28 -17.07
CA LEU A 13 23.46 20.12 -15.69
C LEU A 13 22.80 18.99 -14.86
N GLY A 14 23.45 17.82 -14.80
CA GLY A 14 24.09 17.36 -13.57
C GLY A 14 23.31 17.24 -12.26
N ARG A 15 22.02 16.87 -12.28
CA ARG A 15 21.43 16.09 -11.17
C ARG A 15 20.75 14.87 -11.78
N GLN A 16 21.49 13.77 -11.93
CA GLN A 16 20.81 12.50 -11.72
C GLN A 16 20.37 12.55 -10.26
N SER A 17 19.07 12.59 -10.04
CA SER A 17 18.54 12.45 -8.70
C SER A 17 19.10 11.16 -8.12
N SER A 18 19.81 11.25 -7.00
CA SER A 18 20.04 10.11 -6.09
C SER A 18 18.73 9.67 -5.42
N ASP A 19 17.58 10.08 -5.95
CA ASP A 19 16.27 9.85 -5.38
C ASP A 19 15.83 8.47 -5.90
N THR A 20 15.68 7.51 -5.00
CA THR A 20 15.16 6.19 -5.32
C THR A 20 13.66 6.31 -5.62
N GLY A 21 13.27 6.06 -6.88
CA GLY A 21 11.87 5.93 -7.28
C GLY A 21 11.43 4.48 -7.18
N ILE A 22 10.30 4.23 -6.52
CA ILE A 22 9.65 2.90 -6.47
C ILE A 22 8.23 3.06 -7.00
N HIS A 23 7.86 2.17 -7.91
CA HIS A 23 6.53 2.02 -8.53
C HIS A 23 6.20 0.52 -8.64
N GLN A 24 4.98 0.15 -9.05
CA GLN A 24 4.57 -1.26 -9.12
C GLN A 24 5.46 -2.11 -10.04
N ASP A 25 5.90 -1.59 -11.18
CA ASP A 25 6.83 -2.32 -12.06
C ASP A 25 8.30 -2.32 -11.57
N THR A 26 8.59 -1.80 -10.37
CA THR A 26 9.93 -1.90 -9.78
C THR A 26 10.23 -3.35 -9.43
N ALA A 27 11.40 -3.85 -9.84
CA ALA A 27 11.79 -5.23 -9.61
C ALA A 27 11.66 -5.64 -8.12
N GLY A 28 10.92 -6.71 -7.87
CA GLY A 28 10.65 -7.27 -6.54
C GLY A 28 9.35 -6.77 -5.90
N VAL A 29 8.75 -5.67 -6.38
CA VAL A 29 7.40 -5.27 -5.98
C VAL A 29 6.39 -6.25 -6.59
N PRO A 30 5.52 -6.88 -5.79
CA PRO A 30 4.51 -7.80 -6.32
C PRO A 30 3.43 -7.07 -7.15
N GLY A 31 2.93 -7.75 -8.18
CA GLY A 31 1.91 -7.23 -9.09
C GLY A 31 2.51 -6.70 -10.39
N THR A 32 1.67 -6.03 -11.18
CA THR A 32 2.03 -5.33 -12.42
C THR A 32 1.38 -3.97 -12.39
N GLY A 33 2.08 -2.92 -12.81
CA GLY A 33 1.49 -1.58 -12.87
C GLY A 33 0.47 -1.49 -13.99
N GLU A 34 -0.73 -1.07 -13.65
CA GLU A 34 -1.81 -0.80 -14.58
C GLU A 34 -2.24 0.68 -14.51
N ALA A 35 -2.85 1.14 -15.59
CA ALA A 35 -3.23 2.54 -15.72
C ALA A 35 -4.43 2.85 -14.81
N GLY A 36 -4.17 3.44 -13.65
CA GLY A 36 -5.23 3.89 -12.75
C GLY A 36 -5.17 3.29 -11.36
N ASP A 37 -4.21 2.41 -11.05
CA ASP A 37 -4.12 1.66 -9.79
C ASP A 37 -3.88 2.56 -8.56
N ARG A 38 -3.33 3.76 -8.80
CA ARG A 38 -3.04 4.77 -7.78
C ARG A 38 -2.10 4.25 -6.70
N PHE A 39 -1.08 3.47 -7.08
CA PHE A 39 0.02 3.13 -6.20
C PHE A 39 0.60 4.38 -5.54
N GLY A 40 0.63 4.40 -4.20
CA GLY A 40 1.11 5.56 -3.44
C GLY A 40 0.03 6.59 -3.12
N SER A 41 -1.24 6.31 -3.36
CA SER A 41 -2.35 7.18 -2.94
C SER A 41 -2.47 7.30 -1.41
N ALA A 42 -2.06 6.26 -0.68
CA ALA A 42 -1.89 6.27 0.76
C ALA A 42 -0.50 5.71 1.10
N ILE A 43 0.21 6.36 2.03
CA ILE A 43 1.54 5.94 2.47
C ILE A 43 1.64 6.16 3.99
N ASP A 44 2.25 5.20 4.68
CA ASP A 44 2.71 5.35 6.05
C ASP A 44 4.01 4.55 6.27
N ALA A 45 4.77 4.89 7.32
CA ALA A 45 6.03 4.24 7.63
C ALA A 45 6.08 3.74 9.07
N GLY A 46 6.62 2.53 9.26
CA GLY A 46 6.75 1.87 10.55
C GLY A 46 7.49 0.55 10.39
N ASP A 47 8.18 0.11 11.43
CA ASP A 47 8.96 -1.14 11.42
C ASP A 47 8.03 -2.33 11.69
N VAL A 48 7.58 -3.05 10.64
CA VAL A 48 6.63 -4.16 10.78
C VAL A 48 7.31 -5.48 11.11
N ASN A 49 8.63 -5.56 10.94
CA ASN A 49 9.41 -6.78 11.15
C ASN A 49 10.31 -6.76 12.39
N GLY A 50 10.49 -5.59 13.01
CA GLY A 50 11.25 -5.39 14.23
C GLY A 50 12.76 -5.46 14.01
N ASP A 51 13.23 -5.21 12.79
CA ASP A 51 14.65 -5.24 12.44
C ASP A 51 15.38 -3.92 12.71
N GLY A 52 14.65 -2.89 13.13
CA GLY A 52 15.15 -1.56 13.46
C GLY A 52 15.17 -0.58 12.28
N TYR A 53 14.72 -0.98 11.09
CA TYR A 53 14.53 -0.11 9.95
C TYR A 53 13.04 0.13 9.69
N ALA A 54 12.65 1.36 9.39
CA ALA A 54 11.26 1.64 9.05
C ALA A 54 10.92 1.03 7.68
N ASP A 55 9.82 0.28 7.64
CA ASP A 55 9.19 -0.21 6.41
C ASP A 55 8.17 0.82 5.93
N VAL A 56 7.70 0.66 4.68
CA VAL A 56 6.69 1.54 4.09
C VAL A 56 5.50 0.73 3.60
N ALA A 57 4.32 1.07 4.10
CA ALA A 57 3.06 0.62 3.53
C ALA A 57 2.62 1.56 2.42
N VAL A 58 2.26 1.00 1.27
CA VAL A 58 1.82 1.72 0.08
C VAL A 58 0.45 1.19 -0.32
N GLY A 59 -0.56 2.04 -0.25
CA GLY A 59 -1.91 1.76 -0.71
C GLY A 59 -2.05 1.92 -2.23
N THR A 60 -2.73 0.96 -2.83
CA THR A 60 -3.07 0.89 -4.25
C THR A 60 -4.56 0.56 -4.38
N PRO A 61 -5.46 1.48 -3.99
CA PRO A 61 -6.88 1.20 -3.82
C PRO A 61 -7.61 0.94 -5.14
N SER A 62 -6.98 1.21 -6.28
CA SER A 62 -7.60 0.96 -7.59
C SER A 62 -6.99 -0.24 -8.31
N GLU A 63 -6.19 -1.08 -7.62
CA GLU A 63 -5.66 -2.34 -8.16
C GLU A 63 -6.80 -3.28 -8.59
N ASP A 64 -6.66 -3.87 -9.77
CA ASP A 64 -7.58 -4.90 -10.26
C ASP A 64 -7.11 -6.30 -9.84
N LEU A 65 -7.98 -7.06 -9.15
CA LEU A 65 -7.69 -8.44 -8.75
C LEU A 65 -8.59 -9.42 -9.53
N GLY A 66 -8.04 -9.92 -10.63
CA GLY A 66 -8.75 -10.82 -11.54
C GLY A 66 -9.97 -10.15 -12.18
N LYS A 67 -11.18 -10.51 -11.72
CA LYS A 67 -12.44 -9.91 -12.20
C LYS A 67 -12.95 -8.79 -11.30
N ALA A 68 -12.42 -8.65 -10.08
CA ALA A 68 -12.78 -7.59 -9.16
C ALA A 68 -11.99 -6.34 -9.52
N LYS A 69 -12.68 -5.37 -10.14
CA LYS A 69 -12.09 -4.10 -10.56
C LYS A 69 -12.01 -3.14 -9.39
N GLU A 70 -10.90 -2.41 -9.27
CA GLU A 70 -10.65 -1.50 -8.14
C GLU A 70 -10.81 -2.18 -6.77
N ALA A 71 -10.45 -3.46 -6.68
CA ALA A 71 -10.47 -4.23 -5.45
C ALA A 71 -9.47 -3.68 -4.43
N GLY A 72 -8.31 -3.25 -4.93
CA GLY A 72 -7.27 -2.61 -4.15
C GLY A 72 -6.28 -3.57 -3.48
N ALA A 73 -5.11 -3.02 -3.13
CA ALA A 73 -4.05 -3.73 -2.43
C ALA A 73 -3.24 -2.80 -1.52
N VAL A 74 -2.48 -3.39 -0.60
CA VAL A 74 -1.40 -2.74 0.16
C VAL A 74 -0.09 -3.46 -0.09
N THR A 75 0.93 -2.74 -0.53
CA THR A 75 2.31 -3.24 -0.63
C THR A 75 3.13 -2.80 0.57
N ILE A 76 3.87 -3.72 1.19
CA ILE A 76 4.91 -3.41 2.17
C ILE A 76 6.27 -3.46 1.49
N LEU A 77 6.98 -2.34 1.53
CA LEU A 77 8.38 -2.21 1.12
C LEU A 77 9.25 -2.27 2.37
N PHE A 78 10.11 -3.27 2.47
CA PHE A 78 10.96 -3.44 3.63
C PHE A 78 12.15 -2.45 3.62
N GLY A 79 12.35 -1.79 4.75
CA GLY A 79 13.50 -0.93 5.01
C GLY A 79 14.80 -1.73 5.13
N SER A 80 15.92 -1.05 4.99
CA SER A 80 17.24 -1.64 5.26
C SER A 80 18.30 -0.57 5.49
N ALA A 81 19.49 -0.99 5.89
CA ALA A 81 20.67 -0.12 5.96
C ALA A 81 21.00 0.58 4.62
N SER A 82 20.55 0.02 3.49
CA SER A 82 20.72 0.61 2.15
C SER A 82 19.52 1.44 1.68
N GLY A 83 18.50 1.61 2.54
CA GLY A 83 17.23 2.25 2.20
C GLY A 83 16.19 1.27 1.65
N LEU A 84 15.14 1.84 1.05
CA LEU A 84 14.03 1.08 0.47
C LEU A 84 14.37 0.54 -0.92
N SER A 85 13.85 -0.65 -1.21
CA SER A 85 13.86 -1.25 -2.54
C SER A 85 12.63 -2.15 -2.71
N GLY A 86 12.39 -2.69 -3.91
CA GLY A 86 11.38 -3.74 -4.10
C GLY A 86 11.80 -5.11 -3.54
N LYS A 87 13.04 -5.29 -3.08
CA LYS A 87 13.54 -6.60 -2.66
C LYS A 87 12.75 -7.13 -1.45
N GLY A 88 12.10 -8.27 -1.65
CA GLY A 88 11.35 -8.95 -0.60
C GLY A 88 10.03 -8.27 -0.25
N ALA A 89 9.59 -7.27 -1.02
CA ALA A 89 8.31 -6.62 -0.81
C ALA A 89 7.15 -7.63 -0.82
N ALA A 90 6.14 -7.36 0.00
CA ALA A 90 4.96 -8.21 0.13
C ALA A 90 3.70 -7.42 -0.20
N ALA A 91 2.70 -8.07 -0.79
CA ALA A 91 1.42 -7.44 -1.10
C ALA A 91 0.28 -8.18 -0.40
N TYR A 92 -0.72 -7.42 0.04
CA TYR A 92 -1.89 -7.90 0.76
C TYR A 92 -3.15 -7.30 0.15
N SER A 93 -4.19 -8.10 0.08
CA SER A 93 -5.53 -7.75 -0.36
C SER A 93 -6.55 -8.64 0.35
N GLN A 94 -7.84 -8.46 0.08
CA GLN A 94 -8.88 -9.34 0.63
C GLN A 94 -8.82 -10.77 0.08
N ASP A 95 -8.16 -10.99 -1.06
CA ASP A 95 -7.88 -12.33 -1.59
C ASP A 95 -6.69 -13.01 -0.90
N THR A 96 -5.95 -12.29 -0.06
CA THR A 96 -4.85 -12.89 0.71
C THR A 96 -5.40 -13.84 1.77
N ALA A 97 -4.97 -15.10 1.74
CA ALA A 97 -5.45 -16.13 2.66
C ALA A 97 -5.31 -15.68 4.13
N GLY A 98 -6.44 -15.66 4.85
CA GLY A 98 -6.53 -15.23 6.25
C GLY A 98 -6.98 -13.79 6.45
N VAL A 99 -6.97 -12.95 5.40
CA VAL A 99 -7.62 -11.63 5.44
C VAL A 99 -9.14 -11.83 5.36
N PRO A 100 -9.93 -11.24 6.28
CA PRO A 100 -11.38 -11.35 6.22
C PRO A 100 -11.99 -10.64 4.99
N GLY A 101 -13.02 -11.24 4.42
CA GLY A 101 -13.72 -10.74 3.23
C GLY A 101 -13.26 -11.45 1.95
N THR A 102 -13.71 -10.91 0.81
CA THR A 102 -13.32 -11.34 -0.54
C THR A 102 -13.25 -10.08 -1.39
N SER A 103 -12.35 -10.01 -2.37
CA SER A 103 -12.27 -8.83 -3.22
C SER A 103 -13.53 -8.69 -4.09
N GLU A 104 -14.23 -7.57 -3.94
CA GLU A 104 -15.37 -7.17 -4.76
C GLU A 104 -15.04 -5.90 -5.56
N TRP A 105 -15.94 -5.52 -6.46
CA TRP A 105 -15.77 -4.32 -7.27
C TRP A 105 -15.74 -3.08 -6.36
N SER A 106 -14.71 -2.24 -6.52
CA SER A 106 -14.50 -0.96 -5.82
C SER A 106 -14.34 -1.07 -4.30
N ASP A 107 -14.07 -2.24 -3.71
CA ASP A 107 -13.80 -2.33 -2.26
C ASP A 107 -12.66 -1.43 -1.80
N SER A 108 -11.71 -1.15 -2.70
CA SER A 108 -10.64 -0.20 -2.48
C SER A 108 -9.79 -0.55 -1.25
N PHE A 109 -9.43 -1.81 -1.05
CA PHE A 109 -8.49 -2.22 -0.01
C PHE A 109 -7.19 -1.42 -0.13
N GLY A 110 -6.71 -0.84 0.96
CA GLY A 110 -5.55 0.06 0.93
C GLY A 110 -5.88 1.52 0.66
N LEU A 111 -7.17 1.91 0.65
CA LEU A 111 -7.62 3.30 0.53
C LEU A 111 -6.96 4.21 1.58
N THR A 112 -6.75 3.67 2.78
CA THR A 112 -5.98 4.31 3.84
C THR A 112 -5.07 3.27 4.47
N VAL A 113 -3.87 3.69 4.90
CA VAL A 113 -2.94 2.82 5.62
C VAL A 113 -2.39 3.52 6.86
N ARG A 114 -2.16 2.75 7.93
CA ARG A 114 -1.35 3.12 9.08
C ARG A 114 -0.47 1.97 9.52
N LEU A 115 0.77 2.29 9.89
CA LEU A 115 1.71 1.37 10.52
C LEU A 115 1.93 1.83 11.96
N VAL A 116 1.45 1.05 12.94
CA VAL A 116 1.54 1.42 14.36
C VAL A 116 1.68 0.18 15.23
N ASP A 117 2.60 0.22 16.20
CA ASP A 117 2.75 -0.83 17.22
C ASP A 117 1.62 -0.73 18.26
N LEU A 118 0.47 -1.32 17.95
CA LEU A 118 -0.71 -1.39 18.81
C LEU A 118 -0.47 -2.33 19.98
N THR A 119 0.31 -3.39 19.76
CA THR A 119 0.52 -4.45 20.76
C THR A 119 1.69 -4.19 21.70
N LYS A 120 2.50 -3.16 21.41
CA LYS A 120 3.73 -2.79 22.13
C LYS A 120 4.75 -3.92 22.13
N ASP A 121 4.81 -4.68 21.04
CA ASP A 121 5.74 -5.81 20.89
C ASP A 121 7.00 -5.43 20.08
N GLY A 122 7.12 -4.16 19.70
CA GLY A 122 8.22 -3.61 18.91
C GLY A 122 8.06 -3.81 17.40
N LYS A 123 6.92 -4.29 16.92
CA LYS A 123 6.58 -4.41 15.50
C LYS A 123 5.28 -3.69 15.22
N ALA A 124 5.25 -2.91 14.15
CA ALA A 124 4.07 -2.21 13.70
C ALA A 124 3.04 -3.18 13.11
N GLU A 125 1.78 -3.01 13.50
CA GLU A 125 0.61 -3.54 12.82
C GLU A 125 0.24 -2.66 11.63
N LEU A 126 -0.25 -3.28 10.55
CA LEU A 126 -0.96 -2.56 9.50
C LEU A 126 -2.42 -2.41 9.89
N ILE A 127 -2.93 -1.19 9.84
CA ILE A 127 -4.35 -0.85 9.84
C ILE A 127 -4.67 -0.28 8.47
N THR A 128 -5.63 -0.87 7.76
CA THR A 128 -6.01 -0.43 6.42
C THR A 128 -7.51 -0.29 6.27
N GLY A 129 -7.93 0.78 5.60
CA GLY A 129 -9.31 0.97 5.20
C GLY A 129 -9.67 0.13 3.98
N VAL A 130 -10.94 -0.26 3.92
CA VAL A 130 -11.62 -0.87 2.77
C VAL A 130 -12.83 0.00 2.53
N GLY A 131 -12.78 0.84 1.49
CA GLY A 131 -13.67 1.99 1.34
C GLY A 131 -15.14 1.63 1.16
N TYR A 132 -15.42 0.55 0.41
CA TYR A 132 -16.78 0.21 0.01
C TYR A 132 -17.20 -1.22 0.35
N GLU A 133 -16.46 -1.90 1.23
CA GLU A 133 -16.76 -3.26 1.68
C GLU A 133 -18.27 -3.41 1.96
N ASN A 134 -18.95 -4.18 1.10
CA ASN A 134 -20.37 -4.47 1.21
C ASN A 134 -21.30 -3.24 1.37
N GLY A 135 -20.87 -2.05 0.90
CA GLY A 135 -21.62 -0.78 0.96
C GLY A 135 -21.48 0.01 2.26
N TYR A 136 -20.65 -0.44 3.21
CA TYR A 136 -20.53 0.18 4.54
C TYR A 136 -19.09 0.44 4.99
N GLY A 137 -18.10 -0.06 4.23
CA GLY A 137 -16.68 0.08 4.54
C GLY A 137 -16.20 -0.73 5.74
N ALA A 138 -14.90 -0.96 5.79
CA ALA A 138 -14.24 -1.71 6.85
C ALA A 138 -12.87 -1.16 7.21
N VAL A 139 -12.38 -1.56 8.39
CA VAL A 139 -11.00 -1.42 8.82
C VAL A 139 -10.45 -2.80 9.09
N THR A 140 -9.39 -3.17 8.36
CA THR A 140 -8.70 -4.44 8.51
C THR A 140 -7.33 -4.24 9.18
N ILE A 141 -6.96 -5.15 10.09
CA ILE A 141 -5.72 -5.12 10.86
C ILE A 141 -4.93 -6.41 10.63
N LEU A 142 -3.67 -6.28 10.20
CA LEU A 142 -2.69 -7.35 10.05
C LEU A 142 -1.55 -7.15 11.05
N ARG A 143 -1.08 -8.24 11.68
CA ARG A 143 -0.06 -8.16 12.73
C ARG A 143 1.35 -8.11 12.16
N GLY A 144 2.23 -7.29 12.74
CA GLY A 144 3.67 -7.37 12.50
C GLY A 144 4.29 -8.66 13.08
N THR A 145 5.27 -9.22 12.40
CA THR A 145 6.03 -10.40 12.84
C THR A 145 7.47 -10.27 12.37
N ALA A 146 8.41 -11.05 12.90
CA ALA A 146 9.82 -11.02 12.46
C ALA A 146 10.03 -11.25 10.94
N SER A 147 9.01 -11.76 10.23
CA SER A 147 9.03 -11.98 8.77
C SER A 147 8.17 -10.96 7.99
N GLY A 148 7.70 -9.89 8.63
CA GLY A 148 6.74 -8.93 8.09
C GLY A 148 5.30 -9.19 8.56
N LEU A 149 4.31 -8.64 7.85
CA LEU A 149 2.91 -8.74 8.25
C LEU A 149 2.37 -10.17 8.09
N THR A 150 1.50 -10.59 9.01
CA THR A 150 0.73 -11.84 8.91
C THR A 150 -0.77 -11.58 8.83
N ALA A 151 -1.43 -12.30 7.91
CA ALA A 151 -2.89 -12.38 7.83
C ALA A 151 -3.48 -13.43 8.79
N THR A 152 -2.64 -14.21 9.50
CA THR A 152 -3.12 -15.21 10.44
C THR A 152 -3.84 -14.52 11.60
N ASN A 153 -5.14 -14.81 11.75
CA ASN A 153 -6.03 -14.15 12.71
C ASN A 153 -6.16 -12.63 12.50
N ALA A 154 -6.04 -12.15 11.26
CA ALA A 154 -6.35 -10.77 10.91
C ALA A 154 -7.77 -10.40 11.37
N LYS A 155 -7.94 -9.14 11.76
CA LYS A 155 -9.20 -8.61 12.27
C LYS A 155 -9.78 -7.65 11.24
N SER A 156 -11.09 -7.72 11.03
CA SER A 156 -11.81 -6.71 10.26
C SER A 156 -13.00 -6.24 11.09
N PHE A 157 -13.23 -4.93 11.08
CA PHE A 157 -14.38 -4.28 11.68
C PHE A 157 -15.10 -3.50 10.60
N THR A 158 -16.38 -3.78 10.43
CA THR A 158 -17.26 -3.03 9.52
C THR A 158 -17.99 -1.93 10.27
N ALA A 159 -18.61 -1.00 9.56
CA ALA A 159 -19.51 -0.02 10.18
C ALA A 159 -20.61 -0.68 11.03
N ARG A 160 -21.06 -1.89 10.66
CA ARG A 160 -22.08 -2.64 11.40
C ARG A 160 -21.57 -3.15 12.74
N ASP A 161 -20.32 -3.57 12.83
CA ASP A 161 -19.70 -4.03 14.09
C ASP A 161 -19.60 -2.91 15.13
N VAL A 162 -19.60 -1.65 14.68
CA VAL A 162 -19.60 -0.45 15.53
C VAL A 162 -20.95 0.27 15.55
N SER A 163 -22.03 -0.43 15.17
CA SER A 163 -23.42 0.06 15.21
C SER A 163 -23.70 1.33 14.40
N LEU A 164 -22.90 1.60 13.37
CA LEU A 164 -23.20 2.64 12.38
C LEU A 164 -24.17 2.06 11.33
N MET A 165 -25.22 2.82 11.01
CA MET A 165 -26.29 2.44 10.08
C MET A 165 -26.28 3.36 8.85
N GLY A 166 -26.65 2.84 7.68
CA GLY A 166 -26.63 3.57 6.39
C GLY A 166 -25.27 3.51 5.70
N ASP A 167 -25.12 4.16 4.54
CA ASP A 167 -23.89 4.18 3.71
C ASP A 167 -22.74 4.92 4.43
N ALA A 168 -22.18 4.30 5.46
CA ALA A 168 -21.08 4.85 6.23
C ALA A 168 -19.78 4.68 5.45
N ASN A 169 -19.00 5.75 5.30
CA ASN A 169 -17.64 5.69 4.76
C ASN A 169 -16.65 5.24 5.86
N PHE A 170 -16.90 4.09 6.48
CA PHE A 170 -16.08 3.61 7.59
C PHE A 170 -14.71 3.14 7.08
N GLY A 171 -13.63 3.57 7.72
CA GLY A 171 -12.26 3.32 7.25
C GLY A 171 -11.77 4.22 6.10
N TRP A 172 -12.59 5.21 5.69
CA TRP A 172 -12.26 6.11 4.57
C TRP A 172 -11.12 7.09 4.86
N ALA A 173 -10.92 7.44 6.13
CA ALA A 173 -9.86 8.32 6.56
C ALA A 173 -9.36 7.92 7.95
N PHE A 174 -8.05 7.82 8.11
CA PHE A 174 -7.41 7.85 9.43
C PHE A 174 -6.90 9.26 9.70
N GLY A 175 -7.12 9.78 10.92
CA GLY A 175 -6.52 11.02 11.39
C GLY A 175 -4.98 10.94 11.36
N ARG A 176 -4.32 12.08 11.17
CA ARG A 176 -2.86 12.21 11.29
C ARG A 176 -2.51 12.85 12.62
#